data_AF-A0A2E5K1G0-F1
#
_entry.id   AF-A0A2E5K1G0-F1
#
_cell.length_a   1.000
_cell.length_b   1.000
_cell.length_c   1.000
_cell.angle_alpha   90.00
_cell.angle_beta   90.00
_cell.angle_gamma   90.00
#
_symmetry.space_group_name_H-M   'P 1'
#
loop_
_entity.id
_entity.type
_entity.pdbx_description
1 polymer ?
#
loop_
_entity_poly.entity_id
_entity_poly.type
_entity_poly.pdbx_seq_one_letter_code
_entity_poly.pdbx_strand_id
1 'polypeptide(L)'
;MTSKRSFIFSVFLILECVASREVFAGEGPWRIINFLKSSDNLSISGPQRTCYENLEGQFRAGRRPDEEILAFRTVIRMDKNFDPWGLTAELMDSRQEFADTETPLGTKIVNAMELIQGYAF
;
A
#
# COMPACT_ATOMS: atom_id res chain seq x y z
N MET A 1 -5.61 15.06 38.75
CA MET A 1 -4.92 15.73 37.63
C MET A 1 -5.43 15.11 36.34
N THR A 2 -6.51 15.71 35.84
CA THR A 2 -7.39 15.19 34.78
C THR A 2 -6.78 15.52 33.42
N SER A 3 -6.28 14.50 32.72
CA SER A 3 -5.62 14.64 31.42
C SER A 3 -6.65 14.85 30.31
N LYS A 4 -6.84 16.11 29.91
CA LYS A 4 -7.64 16.56 28.76
C LYS A 4 -7.12 16.05 27.39
N ARG A 5 -6.22 15.07 27.36
CA ARG A 5 -5.61 14.53 26.13
C ARG A 5 -6.33 13.31 25.56
N SER A 6 -7.24 12.68 26.33
CA SER A 6 -7.93 11.46 25.89
C SER A 6 -9.17 11.70 25.01
N PHE A 7 -9.67 12.94 24.92
CA PHE A 7 -10.90 13.24 24.19
C PHE A 7 -10.69 13.51 22.69
N ILE A 8 -9.46 13.89 22.29
CA ILE A 8 -9.15 14.25 20.89
C ILE A 8 -8.90 13.00 20.03
N PHE A 9 -8.42 11.90 20.62
CA PHE A 9 -8.21 10.63 19.90
C PHE A 9 -9.51 9.86 19.60
N SER A 10 -10.57 10.07 20.39
CA SER A 10 -11.84 9.35 20.19
C SER A 10 -12.74 9.97 19.12
N VAL A 11 -12.46 11.20 18.67
CA VAL A 11 -13.24 11.90 17.62
C VAL A 11 -12.67 11.64 16.22
N PHE A 12 -11.37 11.38 16.10
CA PHE A 12 -10.74 11.06 14.81
C PHE A 12 -11.16 9.69 14.27
N LEU A 13 -11.44 8.71 15.14
CA LEU A 13 -11.86 7.36 14.73
C LEU A 13 -13.31 7.30 14.21
N ILE A 14 -14.15 8.28 14.52
CA ILE A 14 -15.56 8.33 14.05
C ILE A 14 -15.67 9.12 12.74
N LEU A 15 -14.70 9.98 12.42
CA LEU A 15 -14.75 10.82 11.22
C LEU A 15 -14.28 10.09 9.95
N GLU A 16 -13.50 9.02 10.05
CA GLU A 16 -13.17 8.16 8.90
C GLU A 16 -14.36 7.29 8.43
N CYS A 17 -15.37 7.09 9.28
CA CYS A 17 -16.52 6.23 8.96
C CYS A 17 -17.57 6.89 8.04
N VAL A 18 -17.44 8.19 7.73
CA VAL A 18 -18.44 8.95 6.95
C VAL A 18 -18.02 9.16 5.48
N ALA A 19 -16.79 8.85 5.10
CA ALA A 19 -16.34 8.95 3.69
C ALA A 19 -16.65 7.70 2.84
N SER A 20 -17.06 6.59 3.45
CA SER A 20 -17.42 5.35 2.74
C SER A 20 -18.93 5.24 2.53
N ARG A 21 -19.51 6.17 1.77
CA ARG A 21 -20.90 6.07 1.30
C ARG A 21 -20.99 6.02 -0.21
N GLU A 22 -20.30 5.06 -0.81
CA GLU A 22 -20.72 4.42 -2.05
C GLU A 22 -20.00 3.05 -2.10
N VAL A 23 -20.59 2.05 -1.44
CA VAL A 23 -20.27 0.67 -1.80
C VAL A 23 -20.95 0.42 -3.14
N PHE A 24 -20.27 0.79 -4.23
CA PHE A 24 -20.64 0.33 -5.56
C PHE A 24 -20.41 -1.17 -5.59
N ALA A 25 -21.43 -1.93 -5.19
CA ALA A 25 -21.53 -3.36 -5.45
C ALA A 25 -21.76 -3.54 -6.97
N GLY A 26 -20.73 -3.29 -7.77
CA GLY A 26 -20.75 -3.59 -9.19
C GLY A 26 -20.82 -5.10 -9.41
N GLU A 27 -21.49 -5.53 -10.47
CA GLU A 27 -21.48 -6.92 -10.94
C GLU A 27 -20.04 -7.31 -11.36
N GLY A 28 -19.22 -7.76 -10.41
CA GLY A 28 -17.86 -8.24 -10.66
C GLY A 28 -16.83 -7.75 -9.64
N PRO A 29 -15.57 -8.21 -9.75
CA PRO A 29 -14.48 -7.74 -8.90
C PRO A 29 -14.34 -6.21 -9.01
N TRP A 30 -14.10 -5.55 -7.88
CA TRP A 30 -13.84 -4.11 -7.87
C TRP A 30 -12.63 -3.78 -8.76
N ARG A 31 -12.69 -2.69 -9.52
CA ARG A 31 -11.60 -2.24 -10.40
C ARG A 31 -11.38 -0.75 -10.25
N ILE A 32 -10.13 -0.36 -9.97
CA ILE A 32 -9.74 1.06 -9.85
C ILE A 32 -10.01 1.87 -11.12
N ILE A 33 -9.91 1.23 -12.29
CA ILE A 33 -10.12 1.88 -13.59
C ILE A 33 -11.55 2.41 -13.77
N ASN A 34 -12.54 1.76 -13.14
CA ASN A 34 -13.94 2.18 -13.19
C ASN A 34 -14.14 3.51 -12.46
N PHE A 35 -13.38 3.76 -11.39
CA PHE A 35 -13.41 5.01 -10.65
C PHE A 35 -12.68 6.14 -11.38
N LEU A 36 -11.55 5.81 -12.03
CA LEU A 36 -10.70 6.80 -12.71
C LEU A 36 -11.29 7.36 -14.01
N LYS A 37 -12.44 6.86 -14.48
CA LYS A 37 -13.09 7.27 -15.76
C LYS A 37 -12.08 7.36 -16.91
N SER A 38 -11.16 6.39 -16.96
CA SER A 38 -10.07 6.39 -17.92
C SER A 38 -10.58 6.19 -19.35
N SER A 39 -9.90 6.80 -20.32
CA SER A 39 -10.16 6.57 -21.75
C SER A 39 -9.65 5.18 -22.20
N ASP A 40 -10.23 4.63 -23.27
CA ASP A 40 -9.90 3.28 -23.78
C ASP A 40 -8.42 3.09 -24.15
N ASN A 41 -7.68 4.17 -24.37
CA ASN A 41 -6.25 4.15 -24.67
C ASN A 41 -5.34 4.22 -23.43
N LEU A 42 -5.88 4.25 -22.21
CA LEU A 42 -5.13 4.26 -20.95
C LEU A 42 -5.60 3.15 -20.02
N SER A 43 -4.69 2.25 -19.66
CA SER A 43 -4.89 1.20 -18.67
C SER A 43 -4.06 1.48 -17.43
N ILE A 44 -4.67 1.32 -16.25
CA ILE A 44 -4.01 1.43 -14.95
C ILE A 44 -4.33 0.17 -14.15
N SER A 45 -3.29 -0.52 -13.68
CA SER A 45 -3.43 -1.78 -12.96
C SER A 45 -2.29 -1.96 -11.97
N GLY A 46 -2.42 -2.95 -11.08
CA GLY A 46 -1.31 -3.39 -10.26
C GLY A 46 -1.75 -3.98 -8.92
N PRO A 47 -0.91 -4.82 -8.30
CA PRO A 47 -1.19 -5.42 -7.01
C PRO A 47 -0.92 -4.47 -5.84
N GLN A 48 -1.72 -4.60 -4.80
CA GLN A 48 -1.44 -4.07 -3.47
C GLN A 48 -1.39 -5.24 -2.48
N ARG A 49 -0.37 -5.24 -1.61
CA ARG A 49 -0.17 -6.23 -0.55
C ARG A 49 -0.02 -5.50 0.79
N THR A 50 -0.80 -5.94 1.76
CA THR A 50 -0.61 -5.61 3.18
C THR A 50 -0.27 -6.91 3.92
N CYS A 51 0.77 -6.88 4.75
CA CYS A 51 1.23 -8.04 5.53
C CYS A 51 1.48 -7.59 6.96
N TYR A 52 0.79 -8.21 7.91
CA TYR A 52 1.10 -8.06 9.33
C TYR A 52 1.80 -9.34 9.80
N GLU A 53 2.97 -9.20 10.41
CA GLU A 53 3.73 -10.31 10.98
C GLU A 53 4.06 -9.99 12.43
N ASN A 54 3.90 -10.98 13.29
CA ASN A 54 4.30 -10.95 14.67
C ASN A 54 5.13 -12.21 14.93
N LEU A 55 6.27 -12.04 15.59
CA LEU A 55 7.22 -13.09 15.89
C LEU A 55 7.53 -13.06 17.38
N GLU A 56 7.05 -14.06 18.10
CA GLU A 56 7.34 -14.29 19.52
C GLU A 56 8.32 -15.45 19.69
N GLY A 57 9.22 -15.34 20.68
CA GLY A 57 10.11 -16.42 21.08
C GLY A 57 11.22 -16.76 20.08
N GLN A 58 11.83 -15.76 19.42
CA GLN A 58 12.87 -16.07 18.43
C GLN A 58 14.13 -16.70 19.05
N PHE A 59 14.66 -17.72 18.36
CA PHE A 59 15.87 -18.44 18.79
C PHE A 59 17.20 -17.76 18.37
N ARG A 60 17.13 -16.59 17.71
CA ARG A 60 18.34 -15.91 17.23
C ARG A 60 19.02 -15.19 18.39
N ALA A 61 20.27 -15.55 18.65
CA ALA A 61 21.07 -14.92 19.69
C ALA A 61 21.25 -13.41 19.42
N GLY A 62 21.09 -12.59 20.46
CA GLY A 62 21.31 -11.14 20.39
C GLY A 62 20.18 -10.34 19.73
N ARG A 63 18.97 -10.90 19.61
CA ARG A 63 17.77 -10.19 19.13
C ARG A 63 16.69 -10.17 20.19
N ARG A 64 15.78 -9.20 20.08
CA ARG A 64 14.57 -9.14 20.90
C ARG A 64 13.69 -10.38 20.73
N PRO A 65 13.10 -10.91 21.82
CA PRO A 65 12.26 -12.10 21.77
C PRO A 65 10.97 -11.88 20.97
N ASP A 66 10.46 -10.64 20.98
CA ASP A 66 9.19 -10.26 20.37
C ASP A 66 9.44 -9.15 19.33
N GLU A 67 8.99 -9.37 18.10
CA GLU A 67 9.03 -8.41 16.99
C GLU A 67 7.68 -8.36 16.27
N GLU A 68 7.27 -7.19 15.83
CA GLU A 68 6.09 -7.01 14.99
C GLU A 68 6.40 -6.09 13.80
N ILE A 69 5.68 -6.28 12.70
CA ILE A 69 5.80 -5.42 11.52
C ILE A 69 4.50 -5.41 10.74
N LEU A 70 4.13 -4.20 10.28
CA LEU A 70 3.09 -4.01 9.29
C LEU A 70 3.72 -3.49 8.00
N ALA A 71 3.76 -4.33 6.97
CA ALA A 71 4.36 -4.01 5.68
C ALA A 71 3.29 -3.74 4.61
N PHE A 72 3.52 -2.68 3.83
CA PHE A 72 2.70 -2.29 2.68
C PHE A 72 3.54 -2.33 1.42
N ARG A 73 3.00 -2.90 0.35
CA ARG A 73 3.58 -2.79 -0.99
C ARG A 73 2.50 -2.50 -2.01
N THR A 74 2.71 -1.45 -2.79
CA THR A 74 1.84 -1.06 -3.88
C THR A 74 2.65 -1.02 -5.16
N VAL A 75 2.15 -1.67 -6.20
CA VAL A 75 2.69 -1.58 -7.55
C VAL A 75 1.64 -0.95 -8.44
N ILE A 76 2.03 0.05 -9.21
CA ILE A 76 1.15 0.74 -10.17
C ILE A 76 1.80 0.64 -11.54
N ARG A 77 1.11 0.00 -12.47
CA ARG A 77 1.44 -0.07 -13.88
C ARG A 77 0.47 0.80 -14.67
N MET A 78 1.02 1.59 -15.58
CA MET A 78 0.30 2.44 -16.53
C MET A 78 0.72 2.08 -17.95
N ASP A 79 -0.26 1.78 -18.80
CA ASP A 79 -0.07 1.52 -20.22
C ASP A 79 -0.88 2.53 -21.05
N LYS A 80 -0.24 3.21 -22.00
CA LYS A 80 -0.85 4.25 -22.83
C LYS A 80 -0.59 3.98 -24.32
N ASN A 81 -1.67 3.94 -25.11
CA ASN A 81 -1.62 3.73 -26.56
C ASN A 81 -1.79 5.05 -27.33
N PHE A 82 -0.92 5.28 -28.32
CA PHE A 82 -0.92 6.48 -29.16
C PHE A 82 -1.10 6.22 -30.67
N ASP A 83 -0.98 4.97 -31.15
CA ASP A 83 -1.04 4.52 -32.56
C ASP A 83 -0.07 5.28 -33.51
N PRO A 84 0.98 4.64 -34.07
CA PRO A 84 1.30 3.21 -34.06
C PRO A 84 2.12 2.72 -32.86
N TRP A 85 2.34 3.57 -31.85
CA TRP A 85 3.21 3.26 -30.70
C TRP A 85 2.49 3.41 -29.36
N GLY A 86 3.07 2.85 -28.31
CA GLY A 86 2.60 2.92 -26.93
C GLY A 86 3.73 3.10 -25.93
N LEU A 87 3.35 3.36 -24.68
CA LEU A 87 4.25 3.49 -23.53
C LEU A 87 3.73 2.68 -22.35
N THR A 88 4.67 2.04 -21.66
CA THR A 88 4.45 1.39 -20.37
C THR A 88 5.34 2.06 -19.32
N ALA A 89 4.80 2.29 -18.12
CA ALA A 89 5.57 2.61 -16.92
C ALA A 89 5.04 1.83 -15.71
N GLU A 90 5.93 1.30 -14.87
CA GLU A 90 5.57 0.61 -13.64
C GLU A 90 6.38 1.11 -12.46
N LEU A 91 5.68 1.53 -11.40
CA LEU A 91 6.24 2.06 -10.17
C LEU A 91 5.88 1.16 -9.00
N MET A 92 6.82 0.97 -8.07
CA MET A 92 6.58 0.27 -6.80
C MET A 92 6.88 1.20 -5.63
N ASP A 93 6.03 1.18 -4.59
CA ASP A 93 6.30 1.81 -3.29
C ASP A 93 6.15 0.73 -2.20
N SER A 94 7.12 0.66 -1.27
CA SER A 94 7.11 -0.32 -0.18
C SER A 94 7.48 0.34 1.16
N ARG A 95 6.60 0.24 2.14
CA ARG A 95 6.71 0.91 3.46
C ARG A 95 6.43 -0.07 4.59
N GLN A 96 6.88 0.28 5.79
CA GLN A 96 6.61 -0.48 7.00
C GLN A 96 6.23 0.45 8.16
N GLU A 97 5.45 -0.10 9.08
CA GLU A 97 5.22 0.42 10.42
C GLU A 97 5.53 -0.66 11.47
N PHE A 98 5.72 -0.24 12.72
CA PHE A 98 5.99 -1.07 13.89
C PHE A 98 7.33 -1.83 13.94
N ALA A 99 8.15 -1.77 12.88
CA ALA A 99 9.48 -2.35 12.95
C ALA A 99 10.37 -1.60 13.97
N ASP A 100 11.06 -2.38 14.80
CA ASP A 100 12.07 -1.90 15.73
C ASP A 100 13.43 -1.73 15.06
N THR A 101 14.39 -1.10 15.74
CA THR A 101 15.77 -0.91 15.25
C THR A 101 16.46 -2.24 14.92
N GLU A 102 16.02 -3.32 15.56
CA GLU A 102 16.57 -4.66 15.37
C GLU A 102 15.85 -5.47 14.30
N THR A 103 14.67 -5.05 13.84
CA THR A 103 13.88 -5.81 12.86
C THR A 103 14.64 -5.91 11.53
N PRO A 104 14.85 -7.12 10.99
CA PRO A 104 15.58 -7.30 9.73
C PRO A 104 14.73 -6.84 8.55
N LEU A 105 14.98 -5.62 8.09
CA LEU A 105 14.34 -5.03 6.92
C LEU A 105 15.22 -5.20 5.67
N GLY A 106 14.57 -5.34 4.52
CA GLY A 106 15.23 -5.33 3.21
C GLY A 106 14.42 -4.58 2.18
N THR A 107 14.96 -4.43 0.96
CA THR A 107 14.32 -3.67 -0.15
C THR A 107 13.00 -4.28 -0.64
N LYS A 108 12.67 -5.50 -0.20
CA LYS A 108 11.36 -6.10 -0.42
C LYS A 108 10.31 -5.55 0.56
N ILE A 109 10.70 -5.06 1.72
CA ILE A 109 9.77 -4.63 2.78
C ILE A 109 9.76 -3.11 2.86
N VAL A 110 10.93 -2.50 2.74
CA VAL A 110 11.11 -1.05 2.73
C VAL A 110 11.91 -0.67 1.51
N ASN A 111 11.26 0.01 0.57
CA ASN A 111 11.91 0.61 -0.57
C ASN A 111 11.15 1.89 -0.91
N ALA A 112 11.89 3.00 -0.99
CA ALA A 112 11.34 4.23 -1.51
C ALA A 112 10.82 3.99 -2.95
N MET A 113 9.89 4.83 -3.40
CA MET A 113 9.30 4.74 -4.73
C MET A 113 10.34 4.41 -5.81
N GLU A 114 10.18 3.27 -6.49
CA GLU A 114 11.10 2.69 -7.47
C GLU A 114 10.42 2.55 -8.83
N LEU A 115 11.14 2.87 -9.90
CA LEU A 115 10.73 2.55 -11.27
C LEU A 115 11.16 1.12 -11.62
N ILE A 116 10.18 0.23 -11.78
CA ILE A 116 10.39 -1.18 -12.09
C ILE A 116 10.63 -1.38 -13.58
N GLN A 117 9.85 -0.71 -14.42
CA GLN A 117 10.02 -0.76 -15.88
C GLN A 117 9.46 0.49 -16.55
N GLY A 118 10.07 0.82 -17.69
CA GLY A 118 9.60 1.84 -18.61
C GLY A 118 10.05 1.50 -20.02
N TYR A 119 9.13 1.36 -20.96
CA TYR A 119 9.46 1.05 -22.35
C TYR A 119 8.37 1.56 -23.31
N ALA A 120 8.76 1.69 -24.58
CA ALA A 120 7.85 1.92 -25.69
C ALA A 120 7.65 0.62 -26.48
N PHE A 121 6.48 0.48 -27.11
CA PHE A 121 6.13 -0.67 -27.96
C PHE A 121 5.34 -0.23 -29.19
#